data_AF-A0A9W6XDA3-F1
#
_entry.id   AF-A0A9W6XDA3-F1
#
_cell.length_a   1.000
_cell.length_b   1.000
_cell.length_c   1.000
_cell.angle_alpha   90.00
_cell.angle_beta   90.00
_cell.angle_gamma   90.00
#
_symmetry.space_group_name_H-M   'P 1'
#
loop_
_entity.id
_entity.type
_entity.pdbx_description
1 polymer ?
#
loop_
_entity_poly.entity_id
_entity_poly.type
_entity_poly.pdbx_seq_one_letter_code
_entity_poly.pdbx_strand_id
1 'polypeptide(L)'
;MPVEIIPEPEPVQATNDLRNAFANIDDDAADESFMPKSSVTQLDFNDDLEIDEDAEPIGHGGFGTVYKGKWNSKQVAIKKLHATKLTKKERKMFIRETLILGMLGDHPNIVQFYGYTLNPVSLVMEYVPKGSLSYLMHYCEDAQVEAKMTDGRVKLNILLGIAYGMAQLHECNVTHDDLKPQNVLITDDFHAKIADFGLPRSVPMQPPPRRRTC
;
A
#
# COMPACT_ATOMS: atom_id res chain seq x y z
N MET A 1 -5.24 1.06 31.32
CA MET A 1 -3.81 1.44 31.34
C MET A 1 -3.63 2.61 30.39
N PRO A 2 -2.79 3.62 30.71
CA PRO A 2 -2.54 4.73 29.80
C PRO A 2 -1.85 4.21 28.53
N VAL A 3 -2.27 4.70 27.36
CA VAL A 3 -1.60 4.38 26.08
C VAL A 3 -0.21 5.02 26.11
N GLU A 4 0.85 4.23 25.88
CA GLU A 4 2.23 4.74 25.80
C GLU A 4 2.50 5.36 24.43
N ILE A 5 3.41 6.33 24.37
CA ILE A 5 3.83 6.94 23.11
C ILE A 5 4.82 6.02 22.42
N ILE A 6 4.59 5.71 21.14
CA ILE A 6 5.46 4.82 20.38
C ILE A 6 6.82 5.48 20.10
N PRO A 7 7.94 4.75 20.31
CA PRO A 7 9.27 5.23 19.91
C PRO A 7 9.41 5.22 18.38
N GLU A 8 10.40 5.94 17.88
CA GLU A 8 10.81 5.85 16.49
C GLU A 8 11.37 4.45 16.19
N PRO A 9 10.93 3.79 15.11
CA PRO A 9 11.44 2.47 14.73
C PRO A 9 12.83 2.58 14.09
N GLU A 10 13.58 1.47 14.12
CA GLU A 10 14.83 1.37 13.37
C GLU A 10 14.56 1.42 11.85
N PRO A 11 15.41 2.12 11.08
CA PRO A 11 15.24 2.23 9.64
C PRO A 11 15.51 0.89 8.95
N VAL A 12 14.68 0.59 7.95
CA VAL A 12 14.84 -0.54 7.05
C VAL A 12 15.76 -0.15 5.89
N GLN A 13 16.81 -0.93 5.69
CA GLN A 13 17.77 -0.72 4.60
C GLN A 13 17.43 -1.61 3.40
N ALA A 14 17.01 -0.97 2.30
CA ALA A 14 16.85 -1.65 1.02
C ALA A 14 18.19 -2.19 0.49
N THR A 15 18.15 -3.37 -0.13
CA THR A 15 19.33 -3.95 -0.79
C THR A 15 19.76 -3.10 -1.99
N ASN A 16 21.05 -3.16 -2.35
CA ASN A 16 21.56 -2.47 -3.53
C ASN A 16 20.85 -2.95 -4.81
N ASP A 17 20.49 -4.23 -4.88
CA ASP A 17 19.77 -4.80 -6.03
C ASP A 17 18.40 -4.15 -6.22
N LEU A 18 17.63 -4.00 -5.13
CA LEU A 18 16.33 -3.31 -5.16
C LEU A 18 16.47 -1.84 -5.53
N ARG A 19 17.47 -1.15 -4.97
CA ARG A 19 17.74 0.27 -5.27
C ARG A 19 18.11 0.46 -6.75
N ASN A 20 18.94 -0.41 -7.30
CA ASN A 20 19.34 -0.35 -8.70
C ASN A 20 18.16 -0.67 -9.64
N ALA A 21 17.34 -1.69 -9.31
CA ALA A 21 16.14 -2.00 -10.08
C ALA A 21 15.13 -0.83 -10.07
N PHE A 22 14.96 -0.17 -8.93
CA PHE A 22 14.07 1.00 -8.84
C PHE A 22 14.58 2.19 -9.66
N ALA A 23 15.89 2.42 -9.68
CA ALA A 23 16.50 3.50 -10.46
C ALA A 23 16.39 3.30 -11.98
N ASN A 24 16.36 2.04 -12.45
CA ASN A 24 16.35 1.69 -13.87
C ASN A 24 14.97 1.25 -14.40
N ILE A 25 13.90 1.51 -13.64
CA ILE A 25 12.52 1.13 -13.96
C ILE A 25 12.08 1.46 -15.38
N ASP A 26 12.55 2.58 -15.94
CA ASP A 26 12.14 3.03 -17.28
C ASP A 26 12.67 2.14 -18.40
N ASP A 27 13.92 1.69 -18.27
CA ASP A 27 14.55 0.76 -19.20
C ASP A 27 13.99 -0.65 -19.00
N ASP A 28 13.83 -1.04 -17.74
CA ASP A 28 13.31 -2.35 -17.32
C ASP A 28 11.85 -2.58 -17.73
N ALA A 29 10.99 -1.56 -17.58
CA ALA A 29 9.58 -1.65 -17.97
C ALA A 29 9.37 -1.65 -19.49
N ALA A 30 10.41 -1.40 -20.30
CA ALA A 30 10.34 -1.56 -21.75
C ALA A 30 10.41 -3.03 -22.19
N ASP A 31 10.96 -3.92 -21.36
CA ASP A 31 10.96 -5.36 -21.58
C ASP A 31 9.70 -6.01 -20.97
N GLU A 32 8.85 -6.61 -21.81
CA GLU A 32 7.62 -7.28 -21.37
C GLU A 32 7.87 -8.52 -20.50
N SER A 33 9.09 -9.05 -20.49
CA SER A 33 9.51 -10.18 -19.66
C SER A 33 10.08 -9.75 -18.30
N PHE A 34 10.46 -8.48 -18.14
CA PHE A 34 11.11 -8.00 -16.93
C PHE A 34 10.17 -8.08 -15.73
N MET A 35 10.60 -8.82 -14.71
CA MET A 35 10.04 -8.78 -13.37
C MET A 35 11.19 -8.87 -12.38
N PRO A 36 11.14 -8.18 -11.25
CA PRO A 36 12.21 -8.18 -10.25
C PRO A 36 12.27 -9.48 -9.43
N LYS A 37 12.26 -10.65 -10.10
CA LYS A 37 12.23 -12.00 -9.49
C LYS A 37 13.38 -12.25 -8.51
N SER A 38 14.53 -11.59 -8.71
CA SER A 38 15.69 -11.72 -7.82
C SER A 38 15.56 -10.93 -6.52
N SER A 39 14.64 -9.96 -6.48
CA SER A 39 14.59 -8.94 -5.44
C SER A 39 13.29 -8.95 -4.63
N VAL A 40 12.25 -9.58 -5.15
CA VAL A 40 10.93 -9.73 -4.49
C VAL A 40 10.33 -11.11 -4.80
N THR A 41 9.52 -11.62 -3.88
CA THR A 41 8.91 -12.94 -3.99
C THR A 41 7.80 -12.96 -5.05
N GLN A 42 7.94 -13.85 -6.03
CA GLN A 42 6.84 -14.22 -6.91
C GLN A 42 6.08 -15.41 -6.31
N LEU A 43 4.76 -15.27 -6.18
CA LEU A 43 3.84 -16.30 -5.71
C LEU A 43 3.06 -16.88 -6.90
N ASP A 44 2.63 -18.12 -6.78
CA ASP A 44 1.62 -18.71 -7.65
C ASP A 44 0.23 -18.41 -7.07
N PHE A 45 -0.63 -17.81 -7.89
CA PHE A 45 -1.93 -17.37 -7.41
C PHE A 45 -2.87 -18.52 -7.05
N ASN A 46 -2.81 -19.64 -7.77
CA ASN A 46 -3.73 -20.76 -7.55
C ASN A 46 -3.17 -21.75 -6.53
N ASP A 47 -1.84 -21.90 -6.48
CA ASP A 47 -1.20 -22.85 -5.58
C ASP A 47 -0.91 -22.24 -4.19
N ASP A 48 -0.55 -20.95 -4.11
CA ASP A 48 -0.16 -20.32 -2.84
C ASP A 48 -1.30 -19.57 -2.14
N LEU A 49 -2.31 -19.08 -2.88
CA LEU A 49 -3.33 -18.17 -2.35
C LEU A 49 -4.71 -18.82 -2.31
N GLU A 50 -5.39 -18.66 -1.18
CA GLU A 50 -6.81 -18.98 -1.04
C GLU A 50 -7.60 -17.67 -1.00
N ILE A 51 -8.56 -17.52 -1.90
CA ILE A 51 -9.43 -16.34 -1.95
C ILE A 51 -10.86 -16.79 -1.79
N ASP A 52 -11.58 -16.09 -0.93
CA ASP A 52 -13.03 -16.25 -0.86
C ASP A 52 -13.65 -15.47 -2.03
N GLU A 53 -13.85 -16.13 -3.17
CA GLU A 53 -14.38 -15.50 -4.38
C GLU A 53 -15.83 -15.02 -4.22
N ASP A 54 -16.55 -15.59 -3.24
CA ASP A 54 -17.91 -15.19 -2.89
C ASP A 54 -17.93 -13.98 -1.93
N ALA A 55 -16.78 -13.60 -1.36
CA ALA A 55 -16.68 -12.45 -0.47
C ALA A 55 -16.67 -11.13 -1.25
N GLU A 56 -17.37 -10.13 -0.70
CA GLU A 56 -17.31 -8.78 -1.22
C GLU A 56 -15.87 -8.22 -1.14
N PRO A 57 -15.42 -7.47 -2.16
CA PRO A 57 -14.14 -6.80 -2.10
C PRO A 57 -14.03 -5.86 -0.90
N ILE A 58 -12.89 -5.91 -0.22
CA ILE A 58 -12.60 -5.04 0.93
C ILE A 58 -12.13 -3.64 0.52
N GLY A 59 -11.85 -3.43 -0.78
CA GLY A 59 -11.44 -2.14 -1.30
C GLY A 59 -11.48 -2.08 -2.82
N HIS A 60 -11.74 -0.89 -3.35
CA HIS A 60 -11.74 -0.61 -4.79
C HIS A 60 -10.78 0.55 -5.05
N GLY A 61 -9.74 0.29 -5.85
CA GLY A 61 -8.79 1.29 -6.30
C GLY A 61 -8.95 1.59 -7.80
N GLY A 62 -8.31 2.65 -8.29
CA GLY A 62 -8.34 3.01 -9.71
C GLY A 62 -7.67 1.99 -10.64
N PHE A 63 -6.81 1.12 -10.10
CA PHE A 63 -6.01 0.16 -10.86
C PHE A 63 -6.35 -1.30 -10.53
N GLY A 64 -7.22 -1.55 -9.55
CA GLY A 64 -7.46 -2.89 -9.04
C GLY A 64 -8.50 -2.98 -7.94
N THR A 65 -8.85 -4.20 -7.62
CA THR A 65 -9.79 -4.56 -6.55
C THR A 65 -9.03 -5.34 -5.47
N VAL A 66 -9.27 -5.00 -4.22
CA VAL A 66 -8.62 -5.65 -3.07
C VAL A 66 -9.57 -6.67 -2.47
N TYR A 67 -9.10 -7.90 -2.38
CA TYR A 67 -9.81 -9.02 -1.77
C TYR A 67 -9.11 -9.45 -0.49
N LYS A 68 -9.89 -9.95 0.46
CA LYS A 68 -9.33 -10.69 1.59
C LYS A 68 -9.02 -12.13 1.13
N GLY A 69 -7.89 -12.66 1.54
CA GLY A 69 -7.51 -14.04 1.26
C GLY A 69 -6.63 -14.63 2.35
N LYS A 70 -6.03 -15.78 2.05
CA LYS A 70 -5.02 -16.44 2.88
C LYS A 70 -3.79 -16.83 2.06
N TRP A 71 -2.64 -16.77 2.71
CA TRP A 71 -1.36 -17.28 2.22
C TRP A 71 -0.66 -17.98 3.38
N ASN A 72 -0.30 -19.26 3.26
CA ASN A 72 0.26 -20.05 4.37
C ASN A 72 -0.53 -19.95 5.68
N SER A 73 -1.86 -20.07 5.61
CA SER A 73 -2.80 -19.88 6.74
C SER A 73 -2.84 -18.46 7.35
N LYS A 74 -2.05 -17.51 6.86
CA LYS A 74 -2.06 -16.10 7.28
C LYS A 74 -3.09 -15.32 6.47
N GLN A 75 -3.89 -14.47 7.13
CA GLN A 75 -4.79 -13.56 6.42
C GLN A 75 -3.99 -12.49 5.65
N VAL A 76 -4.36 -12.28 4.39
CA VAL A 76 -3.70 -11.33 3.48
C VAL A 76 -4.71 -10.47 2.72
N ALA A 77 -4.26 -9.30 2.28
CA ALA A 77 -4.95 -8.46 1.32
C ALA A 77 -4.34 -8.68 -0.07
N ILE A 78 -5.18 -9.00 -1.05
CA ILE A 78 -4.77 -9.32 -2.42
C ILE A 78 -5.35 -8.24 -3.35
N LYS A 79 -4.50 -7.30 -3.77
CA LYS A 79 -4.86 -6.25 -4.72
C LYS A 79 -4.69 -6.82 -6.14
N LYS A 80 -5.79 -7.35 -6.71
CA LYS A 80 -5.85 -7.85 -8.09
C LYS A 80 -6.01 -6.67 -9.04
N LEU A 81 -5.14 -6.53 -10.03
CA LEU A 81 -5.29 -5.49 -11.04
C LEU A 81 -6.44 -5.85 -12.00
N HIS A 82 -7.21 -4.87 -12.46
CA HIS A 82 -8.38 -5.11 -13.34
C HIS A 82 -7.99 -5.65 -14.71
N ALA A 83 -6.81 -5.29 -15.19
CA ALA A 83 -6.38 -5.61 -16.54
C ALA A 83 -5.78 -7.02 -16.62
N THR A 84 -6.34 -7.87 -17.48
CA THR A 84 -5.78 -9.17 -17.85
C THR A 84 -4.52 -9.05 -18.71
N LYS A 85 -4.34 -7.90 -19.38
CA LYS A 85 -3.11 -7.49 -20.07
C LYS A 85 -2.81 -6.05 -19.69
N LEU A 86 -1.66 -5.82 -19.06
CA LEU A 86 -1.23 -4.48 -18.67
C LEU A 86 -0.75 -3.70 -19.90
N THR A 87 -1.19 -2.45 -20.03
CA THR A 87 -0.51 -1.47 -20.89
C THR A 87 0.92 -1.24 -20.38
N LYS A 88 1.81 -0.70 -21.22
CA LYS A 88 3.18 -0.33 -20.79
C LYS A 88 3.17 0.58 -19.54
N LYS A 89 2.20 1.50 -19.46
CA LYS A 89 2.04 2.40 -18.30
C LYS A 89 1.63 1.63 -17.05
N GLU A 90 0.63 0.76 -17.14
CA GLU A 90 0.17 -0.07 -16.01
C GLU A 90 1.24 -1.04 -15.54
N ARG A 91 1.99 -1.64 -16.48
CA ARG A 91 3.14 -2.49 -16.19
C ARG A 91 4.21 -1.71 -15.41
N LYS A 92 4.58 -0.52 -15.88
CA LYS A 92 5.53 0.37 -15.18
C LYS A 92 5.05 0.71 -13.77
N MET A 93 3.76 1.05 -13.61
CA MET A 93 3.19 1.38 -12.30
C MET A 93 3.21 0.18 -11.35
N PHE A 94 2.84 -1.01 -11.84
CA PHE A 94 2.90 -2.24 -11.08
C PHE A 94 4.33 -2.55 -10.61
N ILE A 95 5.31 -2.56 -11.52
CA ILE A 95 6.71 -2.81 -11.18
C ILE A 95 7.23 -1.79 -10.17
N ARG A 96 6.87 -0.52 -10.35
CA ARG A 96 7.22 0.55 -9.41
C ARG A 96 6.67 0.28 -8.02
N GLU A 97 5.38 -0.01 -7.90
CA GLU A 97 4.74 -0.30 -6.61
C GLU A 97 5.36 -1.54 -5.95
N THR A 98 5.61 -2.61 -6.72
CA THR A 98 6.28 -3.83 -6.25
C THR A 98 7.69 -3.54 -5.71
N LEU A 99 8.49 -2.74 -6.42
CA LEU A 99 9.85 -2.41 -6.00
C LEU A 99 9.88 -1.49 -4.79
N ILE A 100 8.99 -0.50 -4.72
CA ILE A 100 8.85 0.36 -3.53
C ILE A 100 8.52 -0.50 -2.32
N LEU A 101 7.49 -1.34 -2.41
CA LEU A 101 7.10 -2.24 -1.32
C LEU A 101 8.23 -3.19 -0.92
N GLY A 102 8.99 -3.72 -1.88
CA GLY A 102 10.17 -4.53 -1.61
C GLY A 102 11.29 -3.77 -0.89
N MET A 103 11.55 -2.51 -1.28
CA MET A 103 12.57 -1.65 -0.67
C MET A 103 12.23 -1.25 0.77
N LEU A 104 10.94 -1.03 1.05
CA LEU A 104 10.48 -0.59 2.37
C LEU A 104 10.47 -1.72 3.41
N GLY A 105 10.50 -2.98 2.95
CA GLY A 105 10.65 -4.17 3.79
C GLY A 105 9.63 -4.28 4.92
N ASP A 106 10.08 -4.78 6.08
CA ASP A 106 9.26 -4.92 7.30
C ASP A 106 9.43 -3.71 8.21
N HIS A 107 8.82 -2.59 7.81
CA HIS A 107 8.74 -1.39 8.62
C HIS A 107 7.38 -1.33 9.34
N PRO A 108 7.32 -1.07 10.65
CA PRO A 108 6.09 -1.19 11.44
C PRO A 108 4.96 -0.26 10.98
N ASN A 109 5.30 0.89 10.39
CA ASN A 109 4.33 1.87 9.89
C ASN A 109 4.12 1.86 8.37
N ILE A 110 4.54 0.79 7.70
CA ILE A 110 4.26 0.55 6.27
C ILE A 110 3.52 -0.79 6.17
N VAL A 111 2.64 -0.92 5.20
CA VAL A 111 1.94 -2.18 4.95
C VAL A 111 2.96 -3.23 4.48
N GLN A 112 3.02 -4.35 5.20
CA GLN A 112 3.92 -5.45 4.91
C GLN A 112 3.58 -6.06 3.56
N PHE A 113 4.60 -6.17 2.72
CA PHE A 113 4.52 -6.84 1.45
C PHE A 113 5.02 -8.28 1.56
N TYR A 114 4.29 -9.21 0.93
CA TYR A 114 4.67 -10.63 0.89
C TYR A 114 5.15 -11.08 -0.47
N GLY A 115 4.63 -10.48 -1.53
CA GLY A 115 4.99 -10.85 -2.89
C GLY A 115 3.93 -10.45 -3.90
N TYR A 116 4.14 -10.89 -5.13
CA TYR A 116 3.26 -10.59 -6.24
C TYR A 116 2.94 -11.84 -7.07
N THR A 117 1.84 -11.80 -7.80
CA THR A 117 1.47 -12.83 -8.78
C THR A 117 1.44 -12.22 -10.18
N LEU A 118 1.61 -13.05 -11.22
CA LEU A 118 1.52 -12.60 -12.62
C LEU A 118 0.24 -13.02 -13.32
N ASN A 119 -0.44 -14.06 -12.84
CA ASN A 119 -1.66 -14.57 -13.43
C ASN A 119 -2.67 -14.94 -12.32
N PRO A 120 -3.66 -14.09 -12.04
CA PRO A 120 -3.75 -12.68 -12.44
C PRO A 120 -2.62 -11.83 -11.83
N VAL A 121 -2.39 -10.63 -12.38
CA VAL A 121 -1.42 -9.69 -11.80
C VAL A 121 -1.96 -9.16 -10.47
N SER A 122 -1.28 -9.45 -9.37
CA SER A 122 -1.72 -9.05 -8.03
C SER A 122 -0.56 -8.71 -7.10
N LEU A 123 -0.83 -7.85 -6.11
CA LEU A 123 0.05 -7.63 -4.96
C LEU A 123 -0.54 -8.31 -3.72
N VAL A 124 0.29 -9.04 -2.98
CA VAL A 124 -0.08 -9.75 -1.74
C VAL A 124 0.56 -9.04 -0.56
N MET A 125 -0.28 -8.52 0.34
CA MET A 125 0.11 -7.67 1.46
C MET A 125 -0.55 -8.15 2.76
N GLU A 126 -0.14 -7.61 3.90
CA GLU A 126 -0.88 -7.82 5.14
C GLU A 126 -2.31 -7.32 5.06
N TYR A 127 -3.22 -8.10 5.65
CA TYR A 127 -4.58 -7.66 5.89
C TYR A 127 -4.64 -6.88 7.21
N VAL A 128 -5.07 -5.62 7.14
CA VAL A 128 -5.22 -4.74 8.30
C VAL A 128 -6.71 -4.58 8.64
N PRO A 129 -7.19 -5.21 9.73
CA PRO A 129 -8.62 -5.47 9.93
C PRO A 129 -9.49 -4.25 10.21
N LYS A 130 -8.96 -3.18 10.81
CA LYS A 130 -9.75 -1.95 11.05
C LYS A 130 -9.90 -1.08 9.79
N GLY A 131 -9.25 -1.46 8.69
CA GLY A 131 -9.32 -0.74 7.43
C GLY A 131 -8.62 0.62 7.51
N SER A 132 -9.11 1.57 6.71
CA SER A 132 -8.48 2.88 6.56
C SER A 132 -8.83 3.84 7.71
N LEU A 133 -7.93 4.79 7.96
CA LEU A 133 -8.15 5.91 8.89
C LEU A 133 -9.37 6.73 8.46
N SER A 134 -9.58 6.93 7.15
CA SER A 134 -10.79 7.56 6.62
C SER A 134 -12.07 6.82 7.02
N TYR A 135 -12.05 5.48 7.04
CA TYR A 135 -13.18 4.67 7.47
C TYR A 135 -13.47 4.86 8.95
N LEU A 136 -12.44 4.79 9.80
CA LEU A 136 -12.58 5.00 11.24
C LEU A 136 -13.05 6.41 11.62
N MET A 137 -12.71 7.42 10.82
CA MET A 137 -13.11 8.82 11.09
C MET A 137 -14.56 9.14 10.71
N HIS A 138 -15.16 8.41 9.76
CA HIS A 138 -16.39 8.86 9.11
C HIS A 138 -17.51 7.82 9.03
N TYR A 139 -17.18 6.53 9.11
CA TYR A 139 -18.13 5.45 8.80
C TYR A 139 -18.15 4.32 9.84
N CYS A 140 -17.19 4.27 10.77
CA CYS A 140 -17.17 3.25 11.81
C CYS A 140 -18.19 3.58 12.90
N GLU A 141 -19.11 2.64 13.16
CA GLU A 141 -20.18 2.77 14.18
C GLU A 141 -19.88 1.98 15.46
N ASP A 142 -18.66 1.44 15.60
CA ASP A 142 -18.24 0.73 16.80
C ASP A 142 -17.88 1.74 17.92
N ALA A 143 -18.69 1.79 18.97
CA ALA A 143 -18.53 2.73 20.08
C ALA A 143 -17.19 2.60 20.82
N GLN A 144 -16.59 1.41 20.88
CA GLN A 144 -15.28 1.21 21.52
C GLN A 144 -14.17 1.78 20.64
N VAL A 145 -14.26 1.57 19.33
CA VAL A 145 -13.33 2.15 18.36
C VAL A 145 -13.46 3.66 18.34
N GLU A 146 -14.68 4.20 18.34
CA GLU A 146 -14.93 5.64 18.41
C GLU A 146 -14.31 6.25 19.68
N ALA A 147 -14.57 5.66 20.86
CA ALA A 147 -13.98 6.11 22.11
C ALA A 147 -12.43 6.13 22.04
N LYS A 148 -11.82 5.09 21.48
CA LYS A 148 -10.36 5.03 21.27
C LYS A 148 -9.86 6.09 20.30
N MET A 149 -10.55 6.32 19.19
CA MET A 149 -10.20 7.32 18.19
C MET A 149 -10.32 8.75 18.74
N THR A 150 -11.05 8.99 19.84
CA THR A 150 -11.09 10.29 20.51
C THR A 150 -9.91 10.54 21.47
N ASP A 151 -9.21 9.49 21.91
CA ASP A 151 -8.07 9.59 22.83
C ASP A 151 -6.89 10.33 22.18
N GLY A 152 -6.43 11.39 22.84
CA GLY A 152 -5.34 12.23 22.33
C GLY A 152 -4.01 11.49 22.14
N ARG A 153 -3.71 10.48 22.97
CA ARG A 153 -2.50 9.68 22.81
C ARG A 153 -2.60 8.70 21.65
N VAL A 154 -3.78 8.13 21.42
CA VAL A 154 -4.04 7.30 20.23
C VAL A 154 -3.86 8.12 18.96
N LYS A 155 -4.46 9.31 18.90
CA LYS A 155 -4.27 10.25 17.77
C LYS A 155 -2.81 10.59 17.55
N LEU A 156 -2.07 10.89 18.63
CA LEU A 156 -0.65 11.20 18.55
C LEU A 156 0.16 10.01 18.02
N ASN A 157 -0.10 8.79 18.48
CA ASN A 157 0.58 7.59 17.98
C ASN A 157 0.28 7.31 16.49
N ILE A 158 -0.95 7.55 16.04
CA ILE A 158 -1.29 7.44 14.61
C ILE A 158 -0.48 8.46 13.80
N LEU A 159 -0.43 9.72 14.23
CA LEU A 159 0.33 10.77 13.54
C LEU A 159 1.84 10.50 13.54
N LEU A 160 2.39 10.03 14.66
CA LEU A 160 3.79 9.62 14.75
C LEU A 160 4.08 8.44 13.81
N GLY A 161 3.21 7.43 13.80
CA GLY A 161 3.35 6.29 12.89
C GLY A 161 3.36 6.72 11.43
N ILE A 162 2.46 7.63 11.02
CA ILE A 162 2.48 8.20 9.66
C ILE A 162 3.81 8.93 9.40
N ALA A 163 4.30 9.72 10.36
CA ALA A 163 5.55 10.44 10.21
C ALA A 163 6.75 9.49 10.06
N TYR A 164 6.83 8.43 10.86
CA TYR A 164 7.90 7.42 10.78
C TYR A 164 7.85 6.66 9.45
N GLY A 165 6.67 6.23 9.00
CA GLY A 165 6.53 5.59 7.69
C GLY A 165 6.97 6.51 6.54
N MET A 166 6.61 7.80 6.59
CA MET A 166 7.05 8.78 5.59
C MET A 166 8.56 9.07 5.65
N ALA A 167 9.16 9.07 6.85
CA ALA A 167 10.59 9.21 7.01
C ALA A 167 11.33 8.05 6.32
N GLN A 168 10.86 6.81 6.51
CA GLN A 168 11.39 5.63 5.84
C GLN A 168 11.29 5.72 4.31
N LEU A 169 10.16 6.21 3.78
CA LEU A 169 9.99 6.44 2.34
C LEU A 169 11.05 7.42 1.81
N HIS A 170 11.22 8.54 2.51
CA HIS A 170 12.17 9.57 2.11
C HIS A 170 13.63 9.13 2.23
N GLU A 171 13.98 8.29 3.20
CA GLU A 171 15.31 7.67 3.29
C GLU A 171 15.62 6.80 2.06
N CYS A 172 14.60 6.18 1.48
CA CYS A 172 14.66 5.44 0.23
C CYS A 172 14.57 6.32 -1.04
N ASN A 173 14.54 7.66 -0.91
CA ASN A 173 14.28 8.62 -2.00
C ASN A 173 12.96 8.36 -2.73
N VAL A 174 11.94 7.88 -2.02
CA VAL A 174 10.60 7.63 -2.55
C VAL A 174 9.64 8.69 -2.03
N THR A 175 8.88 9.31 -2.93
CA THR A 175 7.71 10.12 -2.56
C THR A 175 6.45 9.28 -2.73
N HIS A 176 5.52 9.37 -1.77
CA HIS A 176 4.26 8.63 -1.85
C HIS A 176 3.32 9.18 -2.94
N ASP A 177 3.32 10.49 -3.15
CA ASP A 177 2.51 11.22 -4.15
C ASP A 177 0.95 11.15 -4.00
N ASP A 178 0.40 10.34 -3.09
CA ASP A 178 -1.04 10.22 -2.82
C ASP A 178 -1.34 9.92 -1.33
N LEU A 179 -0.57 10.51 -0.40
CA LEU A 179 -0.79 10.33 1.03
C LEU A 179 -2.10 11.01 1.47
N LYS A 180 -3.04 10.21 1.96
CA LYS A 180 -4.36 10.64 2.45
C LYS A 180 -4.92 9.63 3.46
N PRO A 181 -5.94 9.98 4.27
CA PRO A 181 -6.49 9.06 5.27
C PRO A 181 -7.03 7.73 4.71
N GLN A 182 -7.39 7.66 3.43
CA GLN A 182 -7.79 6.41 2.77
C GLN A 182 -6.61 5.44 2.56
N ASN A 183 -5.40 5.97 2.46
CA ASN A 183 -4.15 5.23 2.22
C ASN A 183 -3.35 5.00 3.52
N VAL A 184 -3.95 5.29 4.68
CA VAL A 184 -3.41 4.96 5.99
C VAL A 184 -4.31 3.92 6.61
N LEU A 185 -3.81 2.70 6.81
CA LEU A 185 -4.52 1.60 7.46
C LEU A 185 -4.24 1.60 8.97
N ILE A 186 -5.21 1.17 9.77
CA ILE A 186 -5.10 1.15 11.24
C ILE A 186 -5.11 -0.29 11.77
N THR A 187 -4.07 -0.68 12.50
CA THR A 187 -3.99 -2.01 13.12
C THR A 187 -4.96 -2.17 14.29
N ASP A 188 -5.09 -3.39 14.81
CA ASP A 188 -5.93 -3.62 15.99
C ASP A 188 -5.47 -2.85 17.23
N ASP A 189 -4.17 -2.57 17.32
CA ASP A 189 -3.53 -1.78 18.38
C ASP A 189 -3.53 -0.26 18.11
N PHE A 190 -4.26 0.18 17.08
CA PHE A 190 -4.34 1.59 16.66
C PHE A 190 -3.00 2.19 16.21
N HIS A 191 -2.14 1.38 15.59
CA HIS A 191 -0.96 1.86 14.89
C HIS A 191 -1.26 2.12 13.41
N ALA A 192 -0.66 3.17 12.87
CA ALA A 192 -0.79 3.53 11.47
C ALA A 192 0.14 2.70 10.59
N LYS A 193 -0.36 2.24 9.44
CA LYS A 193 0.40 1.61 8.36
C LYS A 193 0.07 2.29 7.03
N ILE A 194 1.08 2.87 6.40
CA ILE A 194 0.94 3.52 5.10
C ILE A 194 0.82 2.44 4.01
N ALA A 195 -0.13 2.62 3.10
CA ALA A 195 -0.43 1.71 2.00
C ALA A 195 -0.65 2.46 0.68
N ASP A 196 -0.77 1.72 -0.43
CA ASP A 196 -1.09 2.23 -1.77
C ASP A 196 -0.05 3.23 -2.31
N PHE A 197 1.15 2.72 -2.62
CA PHE A 197 2.27 3.49 -3.19
C PHE A 197 2.18 3.66 -4.72
N GLY A 198 0.98 3.50 -5.28
CA GLY A 198 0.72 3.75 -6.69
C GLY A 198 0.89 5.22 -7.05
N LEU A 199 1.26 5.52 -8.30
CA LEU A 199 1.28 6.90 -8.78
C LEU A 199 -0.12 7.52 -8.66
N PRO A 200 -0.23 8.81 -8.30
CA PRO A 200 -1.50 9.51 -8.29
C PRO A 200 -2.14 9.43 -9.67
N ARG A 201 -3.48 9.50 -9.71
CA ARG A 201 -4.22 9.69 -10.95
C ARG A 201 -3.56 10.82 -11.73
N SER A 202 -2.93 10.50 -12.86
CA SER A 202 -2.59 11.50 -13.87
C SER A 202 -3.92 11.97 -14.48
N VAL A 203 -4.68 12.76 -13.74
CA VAL A 203 -5.68 13.61 -14.35
C VAL A 203 -4.84 14.67 -15.05
N PRO A 204 -4.92 14.81 -16.38
CA PRO A 204 -4.43 16.02 -17.00
C PRO A 204 -5.21 17.14 -16.30
N MET A 205 -4.53 17.95 -15.49
CA MET A 205 -5.10 19.20 -15.03
C MET A 205 -5.29 20.05 -16.29
N GLN A 206 -6.44 19.89 -16.97
CA GLN A 206 -6.94 20.97 -17.78
C GLN A 206 -7.15 22.12 -16.79
N PRO A 207 -6.46 23.27 -16.97
CA PRO A 207 -6.73 24.41 -16.12
C PRO A 207 -8.23 24.73 -16.24
N PRO A 208 -8.90 25.08 -15.13
CA PRO A 208 -10.32 25.43 -15.18
C PRO A 208 -10.53 26.49 -16.27
N PRO A 209 -11.60 26.39 -17.08
CA PRO A 209 -11.87 27.37 -18.12
C PRO A 209 -11.86 28.75 -17.47
N ARG A 210 -10.98 29.63 -17.97
CA ARG A 210 -10.90 31.02 -17.52
C ARG A 210 -12.32 31.57 -17.57
N ARG A 211 -12.89 31.92 -16.41
CA ARG A 211 -14.13 32.68 -16.38
C ARG A 211 -13.89 33.92 -17.22
N ARG A 212 -14.59 34.02 -18.36
CA ARG A 212 -14.73 35.29 -19.05
C ARG A 212 -15.52 36.16 -18.08
N THR A 213 -14.83 37.10 -17.44
CA THR A 213 -15.47 38.27 -16.87
C THR A 213 -16.13 39.02 -18.02
N CYS A 214 -17.46 39.03 -18.02
CA CYS A 214 -18.25 40.12 -18.56
C CYS A 214 -18.93 40.78 -17.36
#